data_AF-A0ABD2BYI6-F1
#
_entry.id   AF-A0ABD2BYI6-F1
#
_cell.length_a   1.000
_cell.length_b   1.000
_cell.length_c   1.000
_cell.angle_alpha   90.00
_cell.angle_beta   90.00
_cell.angle_gamma   90.00
#
_symmetry.space_group_name_H-M   'P 1'
#
loop_
_entity.id
_entity.type
_entity.pdbx_description
1 polymer ?
#
loop_
_entity_poly.entity_id
_entity_poly.type
_entity_poly.pdbx_seq_one_letter_code
_entity_poly.pdbx_strand_id
1 'polypeptide(L)' 'MSNKINTITSTKISENKSESTVPRNRQDVLKWNGWGYKDSRFRINDNNIIEFSGDRYYL' A
#
# COMPACT_ATOMS: atom_id res chain seq x y z
N MET A 1 10.44 50.38 -22.24
CA MET A 1 11.68 49.63 -21.95
C MET A 1 11.29 48.32 -21.29
N SER A 2 11.50 47.22 -22.02
CA SER A 2 11.25 45.84 -21.58
C SER A 2 12.06 45.46 -20.36
N ASN A 3 11.52 44.54 -19.55
CA ASN A 3 12.26 43.42 -18.97
C ASN A 3 11.31 42.23 -18.81
N LYS A 4 11.05 41.56 -19.95
CA LYS A 4 10.60 40.17 -19.99
C LYS A 4 11.85 39.30 -19.86
N ILE A 5 12.09 38.70 -18.69
CA ILE A 5 12.82 37.44 -18.55
C ILE A 5 12.68 36.94 -17.11
N ASN A 6 11.64 36.14 -16.88
CA ASN A 6 11.61 35.06 -15.88
C ASN A 6 10.70 33.97 -16.47
N THR A 7 11.08 33.49 -17.65
CA THR A 7 10.36 32.45 -18.40
C THR A 7 11.36 31.38 -18.79
N ILE A 8 12.06 30.80 -17.82
CA ILE A 8 12.83 29.58 -18.07
C ILE A 8 12.62 28.64 -16.88
N THR A 9 11.86 27.58 -17.18
CA THR A 9 11.82 26.29 -16.48
C THR A 9 11.22 26.25 -15.08
N SER A 10 9.92 26.55 -14.97
CA SER A 10 9.01 25.71 -14.17
C SER A 10 8.57 24.51 -15.00
N THR A 11 9.51 23.84 -15.69
CA THR A 11 9.29 22.46 -16.12
C THR A 11 9.11 21.70 -14.82
N LYS A 12 7.84 21.41 -14.50
CA LYS A 12 7.51 20.36 -13.54
C LYS A 12 8.32 19.16 -13.97
N ILE A 13 9.42 18.89 -13.27
CA ILE A 13 10.02 17.56 -13.26
C ILE A 13 8.87 16.72 -12.73
N SER A 14 8.14 16.06 -13.62
CA SER A 14 7.20 15.03 -13.22
C SER A 14 8.09 13.94 -12.65
N GLU A 15 8.37 14.04 -11.34
CA GLU A 15 8.88 12.94 -10.57
C GLU A 15 7.97 11.77 -10.92
N ASN A 16 8.51 10.79 -11.64
CA ASN A 16 7.85 9.53 -11.89
C ASN A 16 7.75 8.83 -10.54
N LYS A 17 6.76 9.26 -9.74
CA LYS A 17 6.42 8.64 -8.48
C LYS A 17 5.83 7.30 -8.85
N SER A 18 6.69 6.29 -8.89
CA SER A 18 6.24 4.91 -8.97
C SER A 18 5.31 4.68 -7.79
N GLU A 19 4.01 4.59 -8.06
CA GLU A 19 3.05 4.25 -7.04
C GLU A 19 3.34 2.82 -6.62
N SER A 20 3.92 2.67 -5.43
CA SER A 20 4.11 1.34 -4.88
C SER A 20 2.75 0.74 -4.59
N THR A 21 2.49 -0.47 -5.10
CA THR A 21 1.26 -1.23 -4.81
C THR A 21 1.07 -1.44 -3.30
N VAL A 22 2.17 -1.45 -2.55
CA VAL A 22 2.15 -1.51 -1.08
C VAL A 22 2.07 -0.08 -0.52
N PRO A 23 1.14 0.21 0.40
CA PRO A 23 1.01 1.55 0.98
C PRO A 23 2.27 1.96 1.77
N ARG A 24 2.51 3.28 1.83
CA ARG A 24 3.66 3.87 2.54
C ARG A 24 3.68 3.44 4.01
N ASN A 25 2.52 3.44 4.66
CA ASN A 25 2.33 2.93 6.01
C ASN A 25 1.92 1.45 5.93
N ARG A 26 2.90 0.55 5.84
CA ARG A 26 2.65 -0.89 5.63
C ARG A 26 1.73 -1.52 6.66
N GLN A 27 1.74 -1.03 7.89
CA GLN A 27 0.84 -1.53 8.91
C GLN A 27 -0.63 -1.40 8.49
N ASP A 28 -1.02 -0.48 7.61
CA ASP A 28 -2.45 -0.30 7.25
C ASP A 28 -3.04 -1.60 6.71
N VAL A 29 -2.23 -2.39 6.00
CA VAL A 29 -2.66 -3.64 5.34
C VAL A 29 -1.91 -4.89 5.85
N LEU A 30 -0.67 -4.75 6.33
CA LEU A 30 0.16 -5.86 6.81
C LEU A 30 0.17 -5.96 8.33
N LYS A 31 0.35 -7.18 8.85
CA LYS A 31 0.61 -7.39 10.28
C LYS A 31 1.95 -6.77 10.67
N TRP A 32 2.00 -6.08 11.81
CA TRP A 32 3.23 -5.46 12.31
C TRP A 32 4.17 -6.45 13.00
N ASN A 33 3.61 -7.54 13.53
CA ASN A 33 4.27 -8.53 14.38
C ASN A 33 4.29 -9.94 13.74
N GLY A 34 4.19 -10.02 12.42
CA GLY A 34 4.11 -11.31 11.76
C GLY A 34 4.03 -11.21 10.25
N TRP A 35 3.70 -12.33 9.63
CA TRP A 35 3.69 -12.44 8.18
C TRP A 35 2.32 -12.10 7.56
N GLY A 36 2.37 -11.46 6.39
CA GLY A 36 1.24 -11.27 5.49
C GLY A 36 0.23 -10.21 5.91
N TYR A 37 -0.91 -10.23 5.22
CA TYR A 37 -2.01 -9.27 5.39
C TYR A 37 -2.74 -9.45 6.72
N LYS A 38 -3.28 -8.36 7.26
CA LYS A 38 -4.06 -8.38 8.53
C LYS A 38 -5.31 -9.26 8.45
N ASP A 39 -5.92 -9.34 7.27
CA ASP A 39 -7.12 -10.12 6.98
C ASP A 39 -6.88 -11.64 6.89
N SER A 40 -5.62 -12.07 6.78
CA SER A 40 -5.23 -13.42 6.39
C SER A 40 -4.55 -14.16 7.55
N ARG A 41 -5.29 -14.96 8.30
CA ARG A 41 -4.75 -15.73 9.45
C ARG A 41 -5.54 -17.00 9.72
N PHE A 42 -4.89 -17.99 10.32
CA PHE A 42 -5.59 -19.13 10.93
C PHE A 42 -6.29 -18.71 12.22
N ARG A 43 -7.49 -19.22 12.43
CA ARG A 43 -8.27 -19.08 13.67
C ARG A 43 -9.05 -20.37 13.94
N ILE A 44 -9.46 -20.56 15.19
CA ILE A 44 -10.42 -21.59 15.56
C ILE A 44 -11.81 -20.96 15.45
N ASN A 45 -12.74 -21.63 14.76
CA ASN A 45 -14.12 -21.19 14.65
C ASN A 45 -15.01 -21.76 15.76
N ASP A 46 -16.29 -21.40 15.74
CA ASP A 46 -17.25 -21.80 16.78
C ASP A 46 -17.46 -23.33 16.85
N ASN A 47 -17.10 -24.06 15.78
CA ASN A 47 -17.15 -25.52 15.71
C ASN A 47 -15.83 -26.19 16.16
N ASN A 48 -14.89 -25.43 16.75
CA ASN A 48 -13.54 -25.89 17.10
C ASN A 48 -12.71 -26.42 15.91
N ILE A 49 -12.98 -25.94 14.70
CA ILE A 49 -12.22 -26.28 13.49
C ILE A 49 -11.26 -25.14 13.17
N ILE A 50 -10.05 -25.49 12.71
CA ILE A 50 -9.09 -24.52 12.20
C ILE A 50 -9.54 -24.06 10.82
N GLU A 51 -9.74 -22.77 10.67
CA GLU A 51 -10.06 -22.14 9.39
C GLU A 51 -9.11 -20.98 9.10
N PHE A 52 -8.98 -20.66 7.82
CA PHE A 52 -8.24 -19.50 7.38
C PHE A 52 -9.20 -18.35 7.09
N SER A 53 -8.89 -17.17 7.60
CA SER A 53 -9.73 -15.97 7.45
C SER A 53 -9.38 -15.17 6.19
N GLY A 54 -10.36 -14.40 5.71
CA GLY A 54 -10.26 -13.58 4.51
C GLY A 54 -10.68 -14.31 3.24
N ASP A 55 -10.72 -13.59 2.12
CA ASP A 55 -11.11 -14.06 0.79
C ASP A 55 -9.96 -13.96 -0.23
N ARG A 56 -8.79 -13.51 0.21
CA ARG A 56 -7.61 -13.25 -0.62
C ARG A 56 -7.04 -14.51 -1.28
N TYR A 57 -7.20 -15.65 -0.63
CA TYR A 57 -6.64 -16.92 -1.08
C TYR A 57 -7.77 -17.92 -1.31
N TYR A 58 -7.71 -18.62 -2.44
CA TYR A 58 -8.47 -19.82 -2.65
C TYR A 58 -7.79 -20.95 -1.87
N LEU A 59 -8.45 -21.44 -0.82
CA LEU A 59 -7.98 -22.49 0.07
C LEU A 59 -8.83 -23.75 -0.09
#